data_AF-A0A8H3HY08-F1
#
_entry.id   AF-A0A8H3HY08-F1
#
_cell.length_a   1.000
_cell.length_b   1.000
_cell.length_c   1.000
_cell.angle_alpha   90.00
_cell.angle_beta   90.00
_cell.angle_gamma   90.00
#
_symmetry.space_group_name_H-M   'P 1'
#
loop_
_entity.id
_entity.type
_entity.pdbx_description
1 polymer ?
#
loop_
_entity_poly.entity_id
_entity_poly.type
_entity_poly.pdbx_seq_one_letter_code
_entity_poly.pdbx_strand_id
1 'polypeptide(L)'
;MRCSPPAYPALSSHVGSETDIAWGRKGMGTPSTSEPVGMCSVLAIGSIIANVKSRRGSKIAANVPIYFDTNTPRPFTDPTIPWERGVCPEDHESIKHDHIYLDKTCFGAGCCCLQVTLQARNIDEARVVYDALVPLTPIMMALTASSPVYRGYLADVDCRWNILEESCDDRTEGEKGLKPLEKDQRRLPKSRWSSVDMYLSESKDNRPEYSDVPVPFDEEIYRRLRSHDVDDLVAKHIAHLFVRDPLLVIPNKIEQDDETSTDHFEALQSTNWRSLRLKPPTNGACGWRIEFRTMEVQPTDFENAAMSVFLILLSRAILSFGLNFYLPISKVDENMQRAQRRNAVHGEKFWFRKEVGPTGESVNGASDSRLRATGVDDEYEQMTINEIVNGKGSYLGLIGVVNSYLDSQDTDAIGKLKLKKYLELIKRRADGTLQTPATWMRDFIRSHPAYKQDSVVSRKVNYDLVKAIDEIERGDQHVSELLPAGYVGSSHKGAE
;
A
#
# COMPACT_ATOMS: atom_id res chain seq x y z
N MET A 1 9.04 18.58 -4.26
CA MET A 1 9.82 17.67 -3.38
C MET A 1 10.89 17.04 -4.28
N ARG A 2 11.89 16.31 -3.79
CA ARG A 2 12.65 15.43 -4.70
C ARG A 2 11.96 14.07 -4.65
N CYS A 3 11.34 13.66 -5.76
CA CYS A 3 10.71 12.34 -5.86
C CYS A 3 11.77 11.25 -5.67
N SER A 4 11.48 10.27 -4.81
CA SER A 4 12.33 9.10 -4.58
C SER A 4 11.73 7.91 -5.32
N PRO A 5 12.55 6.99 -5.86
CA PRO A 5 12.00 5.81 -6.52
C PRO A 5 11.21 4.94 -5.52
N PRO A 6 10.11 4.33 -5.94
CA PRO A 6 9.23 3.49 -5.11
C PRO A 6 9.91 2.23 -4.58
N ALA A 7 10.75 1.60 -5.38
CA ALA A 7 11.68 0.56 -4.97
C ALA A 7 13.01 0.83 -5.66
N TYR A 8 14.13 0.49 -5.01
CA TYR A 8 15.46 0.60 -5.62
C TYR A 8 15.72 -0.66 -6.45
N PRO A 9 15.73 -0.59 -7.80
CA PRO A 9 15.72 -1.79 -8.64
C PRO A 9 16.93 -2.70 -8.41
N ALA A 10 18.07 -2.13 -8.01
CA ALA A 10 19.32 -2.84 -7.77
C ALA A 10 19.68 -3.07 -6.28
N LEU A 11 18.75 -2.85 -5.33
CA LEU A 11 19.03 -3.02 -3.89
C LEU A 11 19.63 -4.42 -3.61
N SER A 12 20.87 -4.46 -3.10
CA SER A 12 21.61 -5.70 -2.74
C SER A 12 21.83 -6.75 -3.85
N SER A 13 21.66 -6.35 -5.12
CA SER A 13 22.05 -7.19 -6.27
C SER A 13 23.57 -7.31 -6.38
N HIS A 14 24.12 -8.32 -7.08
CA HIS A 14 25.55 -8.37 -7.48
C HIS A 14 26.01 -7.09 -8.22
N VAL A 15 25.04 -6.34 -8.75
CA VAL A 15 25.16 -5.09 -9.47
C VAL A 15 25.28 -3.87 -8.54
N GLY A 16 24.85 -3.98 -7.28
CA GLY A 16 24.85 -2.90 -6.29
C GLY A 16 26.00 -2.92 -5.27
N SER A 17 26.89 -3.90 -5.31
CA SER A 17 27.85 -4.18 -4.22
C SER A 17 29.34 -4.06 -4.56
N GLU A 18 29.72 -3.38 -5.65
CA GLU A 18 31.11 -2.94 -5.85
C GLU A 18 31.28 -1.48 -5.48
N THR A 19 30.81 -1.12 -4.29
CA THR A 19 31.49 -0.09 -3.52
C THR A 19 31.81 -0.72 -2.18
N ASP A 20 33.07 -1.08 -1.99
CA ASP A 20 33.70 -1.14 -0.66
C ASP A 20 33.61 0.25 -0.04
N ILE A 21 32.40 0.70 0.32
CA ILE A 21 32.25 1.78 1.28
C ILE A 21 32.34 1.10 2.63
N ALA A 22 33.58 0.90 3.05
CA ALA A 22 33.93 0.66 4.43
C ALA A 22 33.50 1.91 5.25
N TRP A 23 32.21 2.03 5.56
CA TRP A 23 31.75 2.85 6.67
C TRP A 23 32.12 2.10 7.94
N GLY A 24 33.37 2.29 8.36
CA GLY A 24 33.93 1.67 9.54
C GLY A 24 33.13 2.02 10.79
N ARG A 25 32.34 1.05 11.27
CA ARG A 25 32.22 0.66 12.68
C ARG A 25 31.75 -0.79 12.72
N LYS A 26 32.64 -1.70 13.13
CA LYS A 26 32.30 -3.10 13.44
C LYS A 26 31.33 -3.12 14.62
N GLY A 27 30.03 -3.17 14.33
CA GLY A 27 29.01 -3.63 15.27
C GLY A 27 28.96 -5.15 15.24
N MET A 28 28.86 -5.79 16.39
CA MET A 28 28.79 -7.25 16.53
C MET A 28 27.50 -7.78 15.87
N GLY A 29 27.63 -8.22 14.62
CA GLY A 29 26.60 -8.91 13.87
C GLY A 29 27.27 -9.91 12.93
N THR A 30 26.70 -11.10 12.81
CA THR A 30 27.17 -12.15 11.91
C THR A 30 27.32 -11.63 10.47
N PRO A 31 28.43 -11.94 9.76
CA PRO A 31 28.63 -11.47 8.39
C PRO A 31 27.54 -12.03 7.47
N SER A 32 26.89 -11.15 6.71
CA SER A 32 25.83 -11.51 5.75
C SER A 32 26.34 -11.39 4.31
N THR A 33 25.71 -12.10 3.38
CA THR A 33 26.15 -12.25 1.98
C THR A 33 25.80 -11.08 1.05
N SER A 34 25.09 -10.03 1.50
CA SER A 34 24.50 -9.04 0.57
C SER A 34 24.28 -7.61 1.08
N GLU A 35 24.76 -7.21 2.27
CA GLU A 35 24.62 -5.83 2.75
C GLU A 35 25.94 -5.05 2.75
N PRO A 36 25.97 -3.84 2.17
CA PRO A 36 26.92 -2.81 2.58
C PRO A 36 26.59 -2.37 4.01
N VAL A 37 27.61 -2.25 4.86
CA VAL A 37 27.51 -1.68 6.20
C VAL A 37 26.93 -0.26 6.11
N GLY A 38 25.73 0.00 6.68
CA GLY A 38 25.21 1.37 6.87
C GLY A 38 23.76 1.67 6.48
N MET A 39 23.00 0.76 5.84
CA MET A 39 21.60 1.05 5.43
C MET A 39 20.63 1.33 6.59
N CYS A 40 20.88 0.74 7.77
CA CYS A 40 20.06 0.94 8.96
C CYS A 40 20.89 1.57 10.10
N SER A 41 21.48 2.74 9.84
CA SER A 41 22.29 3.46 10.84
C SER A 41 21.48 4.07 11.99
N VAL A 42 20.16 4.13 11.87
CA VAL A 42 19.26 4.58 12.94
C VAL A 42 18.96 3.41 13.88
N LEU A 43 19.36 3.55 15.15
CA LEU A 43 19.24 2.53 16.20
C LEU A 43 17.84 1.89 16.30
N ALA A 44 16.79 2.68 16.08
CA ALA A 44 15.41 2.20 16.12
C ALA A 44 15.10 1.16 15.03
N ILE A 45 15.58 1.37 13.80
CA ILE A 45 15.29 0.46 12.67
C ILE A 45 16.03 -0.87 12.87
N GLY A 46 17.31 -0.82 13.26
CA GLY A 46 18.07 -2.03 13.57
C GLY A 46 17.43 -2.86 14.70
N SER A 47 16.88 -2.19 15.72
CA SER A 47 16.19 -2.85 16.83
C SER A 47 14.90 -3.53 16.39
N ILE A 48 14.08 -2.87 15.56
CA ILE A 48 12.84 -3.47 15.02
C ILE A 48 13.17 -4.73 14.23
N ILE A 49 14.18 -4.68 13.35
CA ILE A 49 14.59 -5.84 12.53
C ILE A 49 15.02 -7.02 13.42
N ALA A 50 15.84 -6.75 14.44
CA ALA A 50 16.28 -7.76 15.40
C ALA A 50 15.09 -8.36 16.18
N ASN A 51 14.16 -7.52 16.64
CA ASN A 51 13.01 -7.93 17.42
C ASN A 51 12.00 -8.74 16.60
N VAL A 52 11.74 -8.36 15.33
CA VAL A 52 10.92 -9.14 14.40
C VAL A 52 11.49 -10.54 14.23
N LYS A 53 12.79 -10.66 13.95
CA LYS A 53 13.46 -11.96 13.79
C LYS A 53 13.40 -12.79 15.07
N SER A 54 13.72 -12.17 16.21
CA SER A 54 13.73 -12.83 17.52
C SER A 54 12.35 -13.36 17.89
N ARG A 55 11.31 -12.53 17.76
CA ARG A 55 9.92 -12.89 18.03
C ARG A 55 9.43 -13.99 17.11
N ARG A 56 9.68 -13.86 15.81
CA ARG A 56 9.27 -14.85 14.80
C ARG A 56 9.90 -16.21 15.02
N GLY A 57 11.11 -16.25 15.59
CA GLY A 57 11.92 -17.47 15.74
C GLY A 57 12.60 -17.92 14.44
N SER A 58 12.47 -17.16 13.36
CA SER A 58 13.08 -17.43 12.05
C SER A 58 13.43 -16.12 11.35
N LYS A 59 14.23 -16.19 10.28
CA LYS A 59 14.34 -15.06 9.35
C LYS A 59 13.01 -14.82 8.65
N ILE A 60 12.83 -13.59 8.17
CA ILE A 60 11.76 -13.29 7.22
C ILE A 60 12.15 -13.86 5.86
N ALA A 61 11.15 -14.20 5.05
CA ALA A 61 11.35 -14.79 3.73
C ALA A 61 10.21 -14.34 2.82
N ALA A 62 10.47 -13.35 1.96
CA ALA A 62 9.54 -12.96 0.91
C ALA A 62 9.99 -13.59 -0.41
N ASN A 63 9.07 -14.33 -1.04
CA ASN A 63 9.28 -14.96 -2.34
C ASN A 63 8.42 -14.19 -3.36
N VAL A 64 9.06 -13.37 -4.19
CA VAL A 64 8.39 -12.56 -5.20
C VAL A 64 8.43 -13.29 -6.54
N PRO A 65 7.30 -13.57 -7.20
CA PRO A 65 7.30 -14.27 -8.48
C PRO A 65 8.22 -13.57 -9.49
N ILE A 66 9.11 -14.32 -10.15
CA ILE A 66 9.97 -13.75 -11.19
C ILE A 66 9.17 -13.55 -12.48
N TYR A 67 9.45 -12.48 -13.20
CA TYR A 67 8.99 -12.33 -14.58
C TYR A 67 9.70 -13.38 -15.46
N PHE A 68 8.94 -14.12 -16.25
CA PHE A 68 9.50 -15.06 -17.21
C PHE A 68 9.54 -14.44 -18.59
N ASP A 69 10.73 -14.00 -19.01
CA ASP A 69 11.02 -13.63 -20.39
C ASP A 69 11.66 -14.82 -21.13
N THR A 70 11.99 -14.62 -22.41
CA THR A 70 12.38 -15.64 -23.39
C THR A 70 13.55 -16.51 -22.92
N ASN A 71 14.55 -15.89 -22.28
CA ASN A 71 15.77 -16.53 -21.81
C ASN A 71 15.81 -16.66 -20.27
N THR A 72 14.71 -16.39 -19.56
CA THR A 72 14.66 -16.63 -18.11
C THR A 72 14.73 -18.14 -17.84
N PRO A 73 15.69 -18.63 -17.05
CA PRO A 73 15.80 -20.06 -16.72
C PRO A 73 14.52 -20.60 -16.08
N ARG A 74 14.15 -21.84 -16.41
CA ARG A 74 13.04 -22.58 -15.80
C ARG A 74 13.53 -23.97 -15.34
N PRO A 75 13.50 -24.29 -14.02
CA PRO A 75 13.12 -23.39 -12.93
C PRO A 75 14.13 -22.24 -12.78
N PHE A 76 13.66 -21.07 -12.35
CA PHE A 76 14.54 -20.00 -11.92
C PHE A 76 15.02 -20.29 -10.50
N THR A 77 16.34 -20.16 -10.31
CA THR A 77 17.00 -20.16 -9.01
C THR A 77 17.90 -18.94 -8.98
N ASP A 78 17.74 -18.07 -7.97
CA ASP A 78 18.59 -16.90 -7.83
C ASP A 78 20.04 -17.36 -7.58
N PRO A 79 20.99 -17.11 -8.53
CA PRO A 79 22.37 -17.54 -8.43
C PRO A 79 23.15 -16.84 -7.31
N THR A 80 22.61 -15.73 -6.79
CA THR A 80 23.24 -14.99 -5.68
C THR A 80 23.02 -15.66 -4.33
N ILE A 81 22.13 -16.66 -4.27
CA ILE A 81 21.89 -17.47 -3.08
C ILE A 81 22.85 -18.66 -3.10
N PRO A 82 23.61 -18.92 -2.03
CA PRO A 82 24.56 -20.02 -1.97
C PRO A 82 23.87 -21.37 -1.75
N TRP A 83 23.10 -21.83 -2.75
CA TRP A 83 22.36 -23.10 -2.73
C TRP A 83 23.23 -24.31 -2.38
N GLU A 84 24.48 -24.34 -2.84
CA GLU A 84 25.42 -25.46 -2.64
C GLU A 84 26.24 -25.36 -1.35
N ARG A 85 26.43 -24.16 -0.79
CA ARG A 85 27.26 -23.96 0.43
C ARG A 85 26.47 -23.99 1.73
N GLY A 86 25.23 -24.48 1.65
CA GLY A 86 24.27 -24.34 2.72
C GLY A 86 23.86 -22.89 2.83
N VAL A 87 22.68 -22.60 2.31
CA VAL A 87 21.84 -21.62 3.00
C VAL A 87 21.78 -22.10 4.46
N CYS A 88 21.65 -21.19 5.45
CA CYS A 88 21.36 -21.67 6.81
C CYS A 88 20.24 -22.72 6.68
N PRO A 89 20.34 -23.93 7.26
CA PRO A 89 19.36 -25.00 7.03
C PRO A 89 17.90 -24.51 7.17
N GLU A 90 17.71 -23.51 8.03
CA GLU A 90 16.50 -22.71 8.26
C GLU A 90 15.90 -22.04 7.01
N ASP A 91 16.70 -21.55 6.05
CA ASP A 91 16.17 -20.86 4.86
C ASP A 91 16.00 -21.78 3.64
N HIS A 92 16.56 -23.01 3.63
CA HIS A 92 16.44 -23.93 2.49
C HIS A 92 14.98 -24.32 2.18
N GLU A 93 14.17 -24.57 3.20
CA GLU A 93 12.75 -24.90 3.04
C GLU A 93 11.89 -23.67 2.68
N SER A 94 12.42 -22.47 2.90
CA SER A 94 11.70 -21.21 2.73
C SER A 94 11.86 -20.58 1.34
N ILE A 95 12.87 -20.98 0.56
CA ILE A 95 13.14 -20.43 -0.77
C ILE A 95 12.36 -21.23 -1.83
N LYS A 96 11.57 -20.53 -2.63
CA LYS A 96 10.79 -21.13 -3.72
C LYS A 96 11.53 -20.98 -5.04
N HIS A 97 11.53 -22.04 -5.86
CA HIS A 97 11.85 -21.92 -7.29
C HIS A 97 10.91 -20.90 -7.95
N ASP A 98 11.36 -20.29 -9.05
CA ASP A 98 10.55 -19.35 -9.84
C ASP A 98 10.22 -18.03 -9.10
N HIS A 99 10.96 -17.74 -8.02
CA HIS A 99 10.80 -16.52 -7.23
C HIS A 99 12.14 -15.83 -6.96
N ILE A 100 12.09 -14.50 -6.88
CA ILE A 100 13.12 -13.64 -6.32
C ILE A 100 13.01 -13.74 -4.79
N TYR A 101 14.07 -14.20 -4.15
CA TYR A 101 14.11 -14.36 -2.69
C TYR A 101 14.63 -13.10 -2.02
N LEU A 102 13.90 -12.62 -1.01
CA LEU A 102 14.21 -11.44 -0.21
C LEU A 102 14.15 -11.83 1.27
N ASP A 103 15.28 -11.75 1.99
CA ASP A 103 15.45 -12.29 3.35
C ASP A 103 15.63 -11.21 4.43
N LYS A 104 15.37 -9.95 4.07
CA LYS A 104 15.53 -8.80 4.97
C LYS A 104 14.34 -7.86 4.95
N THR A 105 13.99 -7.35 6.12
CA THR A 105 12.94 -6.34 6.31
C THR A 105 13.17 -5.09 5.44
N CYS A 106 14.43 -4.73 5.17
CA CYS A 106 14.76 -3.57 4.33
C CYS A 106 14.30 -3.70 2.88
N PHE A 107 14.08 -4.92 2.35
CA PHE A 107 13.53 -5.07 0.99
C PHE A 107 12.09 -4.60 0.87
N GLY A 108 11.30 -4.71 1.95
CA GLY A 108 9.97 -4.11 2.00
C GLY A 108 10.03 -2.71 2.58
N ALA A 109 10.42 -2.57 3.85
CA ALA A 109 10.37 -1.30 4.58
C ALA A 109 11.31 -0.21 4.02
N GLY A 110 12.27 -0.57 3.17
CA GLY A 110 13.10 0.37 2.40
C GLY A 110 12.47 0.87 1.10
N CYS A 111 11.29 0.34 0.72
CA CYS A 111 10.50 0.89 -0.38
C CYS A 111 9.83 2.21 0.04
N CYS A 112 9.58 3.08 -0.93
CA CYS A 112 8.89 4.36 -0.77
C CYS A 112 7.41 4.26 -1.14
N CYS A 113 6.63 5.23 -0.67
CA CYS A 113 5.19 5.29 -0.94
C CYS A 113 4.66 6.71 -0.89
N LEU A 114 3.47 6.90 -1.46
CA LEU A 114 2.67 8.10 -1.28
C LEU A 114 1.62 7.83 -0.21
N GLN A 115 1.65 8.62 0.87
CA GLN A 115 0.63 8.56 1.93
C GLN A 115 -0.05 9.92 2.07
N VAL A 116 -1.37 9.92 2.18
CA VAL A 116 -2.17 11.13 2.33
C VAL A 116 -2.91 11.02 3.66
N THR A 117 -2.71 12.01 4.54
CA THR A 117 -3.43 12.10 5.80
C THR A 117 -4.47 13.21 5.73
N LEU A 118 -5.73 12.84 5.96
CA LEU A 118 -6.89 13.74 5.98
C LEU A 118 -7.29 13.99 7.44
N GLN A 119 -7.51 15.25 7.83
CA GLN A 119 -8.12 15.57 9.11
C GLN A 119 -9.63 15.70 8.95
N ALA A 120 -10.37 14.96 9.77
CA ALA A 120 -11.82 15.04 9.87
C ALA A 120 -12.23 16.05 10.95
N ARG A 121 -13.48 16.50 10.91
CA ARG A 121 -14.06 17.40 11.92
C ARG A 121 -14.17 16.77 13.31
N ASN A 122 -14.50 15.48 13.37
CA ASN A 122 -14.68 14.70 14.60
C ASN A 122 -14.48 13.20 14.30
N ILE A 123 -14.64 12.34 15.32
CA ILE A 123 -14.47 10.90 15.17
C ILE A 123 -15.52 10.27 14.25
N ASP A 124 -16.76 10.75 14.27
CA ASP A 124 -17.85 10.18 13.45
C ASP A 124 -17.58 10.36 11.95
N GLU A 125 -17.19 11.58 11.57
CA GLU A 125 -16.76 11.90 10.20
C GLU A 125 -15.49 11.12 9.83
N ALA A 126 -14.54 10.95 10.77
CA ALA A 126 -13.34 10.17 10.55
C ALA A 126 -13.67 8.70 10.23
N ARG A 127 -14.61 8.09 10.96
CA ARG A 127 -15.06 6.71 10.76
C ARG A 127 -15.76 6.53 9.41
N VAL A 128 -16.63 7.48 9.03
CA VAL A 128 -17.31 7.44 7.71
C VAL A 128 -16.30 7.53 6.56
N VAL A 129 -15.34 8.45 6.63
CA VAL A 129 -14.30 8.58 5.60
C VAL A 129 -13.38 7.36 5.59
N TYR A 130 -12.96 6.87 6.77
CA TYR A 130 -12.15 5.66 6.88
C TYR A 130 -12.82 4.49 6.15
N ASP A 131 -14.08 4.21 6.48
CA ASP A 131 -14.82 3.08 5.91
C ASP A 131 -15.04 3.22 4.40
N ALA A 132 -15.41 4.42 3.93
CA ALA A 132 -15.59 4.68 2.51
C ALA A 132 -14.28 4.52 1.69
N LEU A 133 -13.13 4.76 2.32
CA LEU A 133 -11.82 4.61 1.66
C LEU A 133 -11.30 3.17 1.66
N VAL A 134 -11.81 2.27 2.51
CA VAL A 134 -11.33 0.87 2.59
C VAL A 134 -11.34 0.16 1.22
N PRO A 135 -12.45 0.15 0.46
CA PRO A 135 -12.52 -0.55 -0.84
C PRO A 135 -11.68 0.13 -1.92
N LEU A 136 -11.30 1.40 -1.74
CA LEU A 136 -10.44 2.15 -2.67
C LEU A 136 -8.96 1.82 -2.49
N THR A 137 -8.57 1.23 -1.35
CA THR A 137 -7.17 0.86 -1.08
C THR A 137 -6.51 -0.01 -2.15
N PRO A 138 -7.11 -1.13 -2.62
CA PRO A 138 -6.54 -1.91 -3.72
C PRO A 138 -6.65 -1.22 -5.09
N ILE A 139 -7.70 -0.42 -5.32
CA ILE A 139 -7.92 0.29 -6.58
C ILE A 139 -6.81 1.32 -6.81
N MET A 140 -6.54 2.14 -5.80
CA MET A 140 -5.46 3.13 -5.85
C MET A 140 -4.08 2.47 -5.90
N MET A 141 -3.89 1.30 -5.29
CA MET A 141 -2.65 0.53 -5.43
C MET A 141 -2.40 0.14 -6.89
N ALA A 142 -3.38 -0.48 -7.56
CA ALA A 142 -3.25 -0.87 -8.96
C ALA A 142 -3.03 0.33 -9.89
N LEU A 143 -3.76 1.44 -9.69
CA LEU A 143 -3.60 2.69 -10.47
C LEU A 143 -2.23 3.36 -10.32
N THR A 144 -1.57 3.14 -9.17
CA THR A 144 -0.30 3.77 -8.84
C THR A 144 0.90 2.84 -9.03
N ALA A 145 0.68 1.57 -9.40
CA ALA A 145 1.69 0.53 -9.58
C ALA A 145 3.05 1.04 -10.10
N SER A 146 4.11 0.84 -9.31
CA SER A 146 5.41 1.49 -9.53
C SER A 146 6.62 0.61 -9.11
N SER A 147 6.43 -0.66 -8.74
CA SER A 147 7.53 -1.51 -8.24
C SER A 147 7.68 -2.83 -9.02
N PRO A 148 8.13 -2.80 -10.28
CA PRO A 148 8.24 -4.01 -11.11
C PRO A 148 9.59 -4.76 -10.98
N VAL A 149 10.54 -4.25 -10.20
CA VAL A 149 11.91 -4.80 -10.09
C VAL A 149 12.31 -4.95 -8.64
N TYR A 150 12.83 -6.13 -8.29
CA TYR A 150 13.39 -6.43 -6.97
C TYR A 150 14.74 -7.12 -7.11
N ARG A 151 15.71 -6.68 -6.32
CA ARG A 151 17.04 -7.32 -6.20
C ARG A 151 17.72 -7.58 -7.55
N GLY A 152 17.54 -6.67 -8.52
CA GLY A 152 18.14 -6.78 -9.86
C GLY A 152 17.39 -7.71 -10.81
N TYR A 153 16.15 -8.11 -10.50
CA TYR A 153 15.32 -8.94 -11.38
C TYR A 153 13.96 -8.30 -11.63
N LEU A 154 13.44 -8.45 -12.85
CA LEU A 154 12.05 -8.15 -13.15
C LEU A 154 11.15 -9.15 -12.40
N ALA A 155 10.18 -8.63 -11.66
CA ALA A 155 9.17 -9.42 -10.95
C ALA A 155 7.88 -9.52 -11.76
N ASP A 156 7.08 -10.56 -11.55
CA ASP A 156 5.74 -10.73 -12.14
C ASP A 156 4.64 -10.09 -11.26
N VAL A 157 5.02 -9.06 -10.52
CA VAL A 157 4.16 -8.16 -9.75
C VAL A 157 4.59 -6.72 -10.02
N ASP A 158 3.69 -5.76 -9.80
CA ASP A 158 3.94 -4.34 -10.07
C ASP A 158 3.85 -3.44 -8.82
N CYS A 159 3.55 -4.00 -7.65
CA CYS A 159 3.33 -3.26 -6.41
C CYS A 159 4.11 -3.87 -5.24
N ARG A 160 4.42 -3.05 -4.24
CA ARG A 160 5.32 -3.43 -3.13
C ARG A 160 4.64 -4.14 -1.95
N TRP A 161 3.31 -4.25 -1.96
CA TRP A 161 2.57 -4.44 -0.73
C TRP A 161 2.72 -5.84 -0.11
N ASN A 162 2.82 -6.90 -0.91
CA ASN A 162 3.04 -8.25 -0.40
C ASN A 162 4.47 -8.42 0.11
N ILE A 163 5.43 -7.70 -0.49
CA ILE A 163 6.82 -7.66 0.00
C ILE A 163 6.86 -7.01 1.38
N LEU A 164 6.17 -5.89 1.57
CA LEU A 164 6.02 -5.25 2.88
C LEU A 164 5.40 -6.19 3.92
N GLU A 165 4.29 -6.84 3.56
CA GLU A 165 3.59 -7.79 4.41
C GLU A 165 4.51 -8.91 4.91
N GLU A 166 5.23 -9.57 4.01
CA GLU A 166 6.15 -10.67 4.34
C GLU A 166 7.41 -10.21 5.08
N SER A 167 7.97 -9.06 4.69
CA SER A 167 9.25 -8.54 5.24
C SER A 167 9.14 -8.00 6.67
N CYS A 168 7.92 -7.71 7.12
CA CYS A 168 7.60 -7.19 8.45
C CYS A 168 6.73 -8.16 9.27
N ASP A 169 6.50 -9.38 8.78
CA ASP A 169 5.67 -10.38 9.48
C ASP A 169 6.44 -11.03 10.62
N ASP A 170 6.07 -10.69 11.84
CA ASP A 170 6.69 -11.16 13.07
C ASP A 170 5.96 -12.36 13.69
N ARG A 171 4.90 -12.88 13.04
CA ARG A 171 4.11 -13.99 13.56
C ARG A 171 4.93 -15.27 13.71
N THR A 172 4.78 -15.94 14.84
CA THR A 172 5.29 -17.31 15.03
C THR A 172 4.53 -18.30 14.15
N GLU A 173 5.09 -19.49 13.95
CA GLU A 173 4.39 -20.56 13.23
C GLU A 173 3.09 -21.00 13.92
N GLY A 174 3.03 -20.89 15.25
CA GLY A 174 1.81 -21.03 16.04
C GLY A 174 0.78 -19.97 15.64
N GLU A 175 1.13 -18.69 15.66
CA GLU A 175 0.19 -17.62 15.30
C GLU A 175 -0.33 -17.72 13.86
N LYS A 176 0.51 -18.22 12.93
CA LYS A 176 0.15 -18.53 11.53
C LYS A 176 -0.74 -19.76 11.35
N GLY A 177 -0.89 -20.59 12.38
CA GLY A 177 -1.63 -21.85 12.31
C GLY A 177 -0.87 -23.01 11.69
N LEU A 178 0.44 -22.89 11.48
CA LEU A 178 1.31 -23.95 10.95
C LEU A 178 1.71 -24.96 12.03
N LYS A 179 1.76 -24.52 13.30
CA LYS A 179 2.01 -25.36 14.48
C LYS A 179 0.92 -25.16 15.54
N PRO A 180 0.80 -26.06 16.54
CA PRO A 180 -0.02 -25.80 17.73
C PRO A 180 0.34 -24.45 18.38
N LEU A 181 -0.62 -23.79 19.01
CA LEU A 181 -0.34 -22.57 19.77
C LEU A 181 0.51 -22.91 20.99
N GLU A 182 1.52 -22.10 21.27
CA GLU A 182 2.18 -22.11 22.58
C GLU A 182 1.33 -21.34 23.60
N LYS A 183 1.74 -21.41 24.88
CA LYS A 183 1.05 -20.71 25.96
C LYS A 183 1.03 -19.19 25.67
N ASP A 184 -0.11 -18.54 25.94
CA ASP A 184 -0.32 -17.10 25.79
C ASP A 184 -0.26 -16.58 24.33
N GLN A 185 -0.20 -17.48 23.33
CA GLN A 185 -0.34 -17.14 21.91
C GLN A 185 -1.80 -17.22 21.44
N ARG A 186 -2.10 -16.52 20.33
CA ARG A 186 -3.39 -16.57 19.64
C ARG A 186 -3.21 -16.66 18.14
N ARG A 187 -4.21 -17.18 17.41
CA ARG A 187 -4.16 -17.22 15.94
C ARG A 187 -4.28 -15.81 15.37
N LEU A 188 -3.40 -15.43 14.45
CA LEU A 188 -3.38 -14.13 13.81
C LEU A 188 -3.45 -14.30 12.29
N PRO A 189 -4.61 -13.98 11.66
CA PRO A 189 -4.85 -14.30 10.24
C PRO A 189 -3.93 -13.50 9.31
N LYS A 190 -3.59 -12.26 9.67
CA LYS A 190 -2.78 -11.35 8.86
C LYS A 190 -1.48 -10.97 9.56
N SER A 191 -0.48 -10.54 8.80
CA SER A 191 0.69 -9.84 9.34
C SER A 191 0.26 -8.53 10.02
N ARG A 192 1.09 -7.98 10.91
CA ARG A 192 0.88 -6.63 11.44
C ARG A 192 1.01 -5.56 10.35
N TRP A 193 1.65 -5.90 9.23
CA TRP A 193 1.59 -5.16 7.99
C TRP A 193 0.64 -5.87 7.02
N SER A 194 -0.59 -5.39 6.87
CA SER A 194 -1.58 -6.01 5.98
C SER A 194 -2.76 -5.06 5.72
N SER A 195 -3.75 -5.47 4.91
CA SER A 195 -4.99 -4.71 4.75
C SER A 195 -5.72 -4.51 6.08
N VAL A 196 -6.63 -3.53 6.12
CA VAL A 196 -7.53 -3.34 7.27
C VAL A 196 -8.35 -4.60 7.56
N ASP A 197 -8.76 -4.75 8.82
CA ASP A 197 -9.48 -5.94 9.29
C ASP A 197 -10.97 -5.69 9.55
N MET A 198 -11.38 -4.42 9.71
CA MET A 198 -12.77 -4.07 10.02
C MET A 198 -13.14 -2.64 9.61
N TYR A 199 -14.44 -2.45 9.43
CA TYR A 199 -15.10 -1.15 9.35
C TYR A 199 -15.34 -0.58 10.74
N LEU A 200 -15.39 0.75 10.84
CA LEU A 200 -15.38 1.48 12.10
C LEU A 200 -16.64 2.28 12.35
N SER A 201 -17.42 2.67 11.35
CA SER A 201 -18.61 3.54 11.48
C SER A 201 -19.83 2.80 12.02
N GLU A 202 -20.59 3.45 12.90
CA GLU A 202 -21.92 3.00 13.36
C GLU A 202 -23.05 3.37 12.38
N SER A 203 -22.71 3.79 11.14
CA SER A 203 -23.71 4.05 10.11
C SER A 203 -24.57 2.82 9.85
N LYS A 204 -25.86 3.03 9.58
CA LYS A 204 -26.80 1.98 9.13
C LYS A 204 -26.32 1.26 7.86
N ASP A 205 -25.46 1.91 7.08
CA ASP A 205 -24.88 1.34 5.87
C ASP A 205 -23.78 0.32 6.17
N ASN A 206 -23.16 0.37 7.36
CA ASN A 206 -22.22 -0.65 7.83
C ASN A 206 -22.98 -1.88 8.33
N ARG A 207 -23.42 -2.72 7.39
CA ARG A 207 -24.12 -3.96 7.71
C ARG A 207 -23.15 -5.04 8.23
N PRO A 208 -23.56 -5.89 9.19
CA PRO A 208 -22.70 -6.93 9.75
C PRO A 208 -22.07 -7.87 8.72
N GLU A 209 -22.75 -8.13 7.61
CA GLU A 209 -22.27 -9.01 6.54
C GLU A 209 -21.04 -8.46 5.80
N TYR A 210 -20.72 -7.17 5.93
CA TYR A 210 -19.46 -6.65 5.40
C TYR A 210 -18.26 -6.94 6.31
N SER A 211 -18.51 -7.23 7.58
CA SER A 211 -17.49 -7.63 8.56
C SER A 211 -17.36 -9.15 8.62
N ASP A 212 -16.90 -9.73 7.50
CA ASP A 212 -16.92 -11.18 7.25
C ASP A 212 -15.58 -11.90 7.47
N VAL A 213 -14.62 -11.23 8.11
CA VAL A 213 -13.29 -11.80 8.43
C VAL A 213 -13.07 -11.87 9.94
N PRO A 214 -12.25 -12.82 10.43
CA PRO A 214 -11.90 -12.89 11.85
C PRO A 214 -11.02 -11.70 12.25
N VAL A 215 -11.41 -11.01 13.32
CA VAL A 215 -10.65 -9.92 13.94
C VAL A 215 -10.33 -10.30 15.38
N PRO A 216 -9.23 -11.04 15.65
CA PRO A 216 -8.82 -11.36 17.01
C PRO A 216 -8.52 -10.07 17.77
N PHE A 217 -9.00 -9.88 18.99
CA PHE A 217 -8.70 -8.69 19.79
C PHE A 217 -8.39 -9.08 21.23
N ASP A 218 -7.83 -8.14 22.00
CA ASP A 218 -7.61 -8.36 23.43
C ASP A 218 -8.87 -8.06 24.25
N GLU A 219 -9.46 -9.11 24.84
CA GLU A 219 -10.72 -9.01 25.58
C GLU A 219 -10.64 -8.14 26.83
N GLU A 220 -9.48 -8.06 27.49
CA GLU A 220 -9.30 -7.22 28.66
C GLU A 220 -9.24 -5.74 28.27
N ILE A 221 -8.45 -5.43 27.24
CA ILE A 221 -8.38 -4.08 26.68
C ILE A 221 -9.74 -3.63 26.12
N TYR A 222 -10.44 -4.51 25.40
CA TYR A 222 -11.79 -4.24 24.92
C TYR A 222 -12.74 -3.91 26.08
N ARG A 223 -12.80 -4.75 27.13
CA ARG A 223 -13.66 -4.50 28.31
C ARG A 223 -13.31 -3.19 29.00
N ARG A 224 -12.02 -2.88 29.15
CA ARG A 224 -11.56 -1.61 29.73
C ARG A 224 -12.02 -0.41 28.90
N LEU A 225 -11.93 -0.47 27.58
CA LEU A 225 -12.38 0.62 26.70
C LEU A 225 -13.90 0.79 26.78
N ARG A 226 -14.67 -0.30 26.74
CA ARG A 226 -16.13 -0.26 26.86
C ARG A 226 -16.59 0.28 28.22
N SER A 227 -15.87 -0.01 29.31
CA SER A 227 -16.20 0.52 30.64
C SER A 227 -15.88 2.02 30.80
N HIS A 228 -15.20 2.62 29.83
CA HIS A 228 -14.89 4.05 29.76
C HIS A 228 -15.59 4.71 28.55
N ASP A 229 -16.76 4.18 28.16
CA ASP A 229 -17.67 4.75 27.16
C ASP A 229 -17.10 4.86 25.73
N VAL A 230 -16.02 4.16 25.39
CA VAL A 230 -15.57 4.01 23.99
C VAL A 230 -16.47 3.02 23.28
N ASP A 231 -17.08 3.38 22.14
CA ASP A 231 -18.04 2.54 21.40
C ASP A 231 -17.48 1.17 20.97
N ASP A 232 -18.37 0.25 20.58
CA ASP A 232 -18.02 -1.15 20.28
C ASP A 232 -16.95 -1.29 19.19
N LEU A 233 -17.15 -0.62 18.05
CA LEU A 233 -16.29 -0.79 16.88
C LEU A 233 -14.91 -0.16 17.12
N VAL A 234 -14.86 1.03 17.74
CA VAL A 234 -13.59 1.69 18.08
C VAL A 234 -12.86 0.92 19.19
N ALA A 235 -13.57 0.44 20.21
CA ALA A 235 -12.98 -0.36 21.27
C ALA A 235 -12.36 -1.65 20.72
N LYS A 236 -13.07 -2.35 19.82
CA LYS A 236 -12.59 -3.57 19.17
C LYS A 236 -11.42 -3.29 18.24
N HIS A 237 -11.44 -2.18 17.48
CA HIS A 237 -10.33 -1.76 16.64
C HIS A 237 -9.06 -1.49 17.46
N ILE A 238 -9.17 -0.74 18.56
CA ILE A 238 -8.02 -0.48 19.44
C ILE A 238 -7.54 -1.78 20.08
N ALA A 239 -8.45 -2.59 20.66
CA ALA A 239 -8.10 -3.87 21.26
C ALA A 239 -7.45 -4.86 20.27
N HIS A 240 -7.77 -4.75 18.97
CA HIS A 240 -7.11 -5.52 17.92
C HIS A 240 -5.63 -5.13 17.76
N LEU A 241 -5.25 -3.87 17.99
CA LEU A 241 -3.83 -3.46 17.96
C LEU A 241 -3.00 -4.13 19.07
N PHE A 242 -3.64 -4.40 20.21
CA PHE A 242 -3.02 -5.00 21.41
C PHE A 242 -2.85 -6.51 21.32
N VAL A 243 -3.25 -7.15 20.21
CA VAL A 243 -2.88 -8.55 19.96
C VAL A 243 -1.43 -8.71 19.49
N ARG A 244 -0.71 -7.59 19.33
CA ARG A 244 0.69 -7.54 18.90
C ARG A 244 1.57 -7.11 20.06
N ASP A 245 2.75 -7.70 20.12
CA ASP A 245 3.79 -7.24 21.02
C ASP A 245 4.44 -5.95 20.47
N PRO A 246 4.91 -5.05 21.36
CA PRO A 246 5.66 -3.88 20.94
C PRO A 246 7.02 -4.29 20.35
N LEU A 247 7.33 -3.82 19.14
CA LEU A 247 8.62 -4.11 18.47
C LEU A 247 9.74 -3.17 18.90
N LEU A 248 9.42 -2.06 19.54
CA LEU A 248 10.39 -1.07 19.97
C LEU A 248 9.95 -0.49 21.32
N VAL A 249 10.81 -0.66 22.32
CA VAL A 249 10.66 -0.03 23.63
C VAL A 249 11.95 0.71 23.92
N ILE A 250 11.86 2.01 24.19
CA ILE A 250 13.02 2.85 24.50
C ILE A 250 13.17 2.85 26.03
N PRO A 251 14.32 2.46 26.60
CA PRO A 251 14.49 2.33 28.06
C PRO A 251 14.08 3.57 28.86
N ASN A 252 14.42 4.76 28.38
CA ASN A 252 14.08 6.03 29.04
C ASN A 252 12.61 6.46 28.84
N LYS A 253 11.80 5.65 28.17
CA LYS A 253 10.37 5.86 27.94
C LYS A 253 9.53 4.70 28.52
N ILE A 254 10.09 3.88 29.40
CA ILE A 254 9.32 2.82 30.07
C ILE A 254 8.32 3.46 31.03
N GLU A 255 8.78 4.33 31.91
CA GLU A 255 7.92 5.11 32.80
C GLU A 255 7.52 6.41 32.12
N GLN A 256 6.21 6.69 32.08
CA GLN A 256 5.65 7.90 31.47
C GLN A 256 4.46 8.41 32.28
N ASP A 257 4.10 9.67 32.04
CA ASP A 257 2.87 10.26 32.53
C ASP A 257 1.77 10.09 31.47
N ASP A 258 0.83 9.19 31.74
CA ASP A 258 -0.27 8.85 30.83
C ASP A 258 -1.27 10.00 30.62
N GLU A 259 -1.27 11.04 31.47
CA GLU A 259 -2.10 12.23 31.27
C GLU A 259 -1.56 13.14 30.17
N THR A 260 -0.26 13.03 29.85
CA THR A 260 0.41 13.94 28.93
C THR A 260 1.12 13.24 27.78
N SER A 261 1.37 11.93 27.86
CA SER A 261 2.07 11.16 26.83
C SER A 261 1.20 10.07 26.22
N THR A 262 1.36 9.89 24.91
CA THR A 262 0.75 8.78 24.16
C THR A 262 1.78 7.81 23.59
N ASP A 263 3.06 7.92 23.96
CA ASP A 263 4.13 7.14 23.32
C ASP A 263 3.97 5.62 23.51
N HIS A 264 3.44 5.15 24.65
CA HIS A 264 3.14 3.71 24.84
C HIS A 264 2.08 3.22 23.85
N PHE A 265 1.02 4.00 23.65
CA PHE A 265 0.00 3.68 22.65
C PHE A 265 0.60 3.75 21.23
N GLU A 266 1.39 4.77 20.93
CA GLU A 266 2.06 4.92 19.63
C GLU A 266 3.05 3.78 19.34
N ALA A 267 3.67 3.17 20.35
CA ALA A 267 4.53 1.99 20.14
C ALA A 267 3.77 0.82 19.48
N LEU A 268 2.48 0.65 19.80
CA LEU A 268 1.61 -0.35 19.18
C LEU A 268 0.96 0.17 17.91
N GLN A 269 0.37 1.37 17.94
CA GLN A 269 -0.35 1.97 16.82
C GLN A 269 0.56 2.20 15.61
N SER A 270 1.76 2.73 15.83
CA SER A 270 2.71 3.03 14.74
C SER A 270 3.28 1.78 14.09
N THR A 271 3.31 0.64 14.82
CA THR A 271 3.82 -0.66 14.35
C THR A 271 2.74 -1.65 13.92
N ASN A 272 1.48 -1.21 13.88
CA ASN A 272 0.41 -1.87 13.13
C ASN A 272 0.22 -1.09 11.82
N TRP A 273 0.75 -1.64 10.72
CA TRP A 273 0.81 -0.97 9.43
C TRP A 273 -0.32 -1.46 8.52
N ARG A 274 -1.48 -0.81 8.63
CA ARG A 274 -2.66 -1.14 7.83
C ARG A 274 -2.77 -0.36 6.53
N SER A 275 -3.66 -0.77 5.62
CA SER A 275 -3.94 -0.06 4.35
C SER A 275 -4.54 1.33 4.57
N LEU A 276 -5.28 1.50 5.66
CA LEU A 276 -5.67 2.78 6.25
C LEU A 276 -5.32 2.82 7.73
N ARG A 277 -5.08 4.02 8.28
CA ARG A 277 -4.88 4.21 9.72
C ARG A 277 -5.80 5.32 10.24
N LEU A 278 -6.60 5.01 11.26
CA LEU A 278 -7.29 5.99 12.07
C LEU A 278 -6.31 6.51 13.13
N LYS A 279 -5.96 7.79 13.09
CA LYS A 279 -4.99 8.42 14.01
C LYS A 279 -5.76 9.27 15.03
N PRO A 280 -5.67 8.95 16.33
CA PRO A 280 -6.23 9.79 17.37
C PRO A 280 -5.63 11.21 17.38
N PRO A 281 -6.32 12.16 18.02
CA PRO A 281 -5.78 13.48 18.33
C PRO A 281 -4.49 13.38 19.15
N THR A 282 -3.59 14.34 19.00
CA THR A 282 -2.34 14.41 19.77
C THR A 282 -2.27 15.76 20.48
N ASN A 283 -2.51 15.77 21.80
CA ASN A 283 -2.35 16.89 22.74
C ASN A 283 -2.70 18.28 22.17
N GLY A 284 -3.87 18.42 21.53
CA GLY A 284 -4.39 19.69 21.01
C GLY A 284 -3.77 20.20 19.69
N ALA A 285 -2.76 19.52 19.12
CA ALA A 285 -2.12 19.94 17.88
C ALA A 285 -2.91 19.56 16.61
N CYS A 286 -3.74 18.52 16.68
CA CYS A 286 -4.51 17.99 15.56
C CYS A 286 -5.73 17.20 16.02
N GLY A 287 -6.73 17.08 15.14
CA GLY A 287 -7.93 16.28 15.38
C GLY A 287 -7.77 14.80 14.97
N TRP A 288 -8.91 14.12 14.84
CA TRP A 288 -8.97 12.78 14.28
C TRP A 288 -8.56 12.79 12.81
N ARG A 289 -7.68 11.87 12.42
CA ARG A 289 -7.13 11.81 11.06
C ARG A 289 -7.24 10.42 10.47
N ILE A 290 -7.35 10.35 9.15
CA ILE A 290 -7.37 9.13 8.34
C ILE A 290 -6.16 9.19 7.42
N GLU A 291 -5.29 8.19 7.49
CA GLU A 291 -4.09 8.10 6.66
C GLU A 291 -4.26 6.96 5.65
N PHE A 292 -4.24 7.30 4.35
CA PHE A 292 -4.32 6.37 3.23
C PHE A 292 -2.92 5.94 2.79
N ARG A 293 -2.65 4.63 2.71
CA ARG A 293 -1.27 4.12 2.77
C ARG A 293 -0.84 3.19 1.64
N THR A 294 -1.75 2.80 0.74
CA THR A 294 -1.45 1.78 -0.28
C THR A 294 -0.77 2.33 -1.53
N MET A 295 -0.93 3.61 -1.86
CA MET A 295 -0.39 4.18 -3.09
C MET A 295 1.14 4.03 -3.16
N GLU A 296 1.61 3.60 -4.32
CA GLU A 296 3.04 3.65 -4.65
C GLU A 296 3.44 5.11 -4.91
N VAL A 297 4.68 5.47 -4.60
CA VAL A 297 5.19 6.79 -5.00
C VAL A 297 5.44 6.82 -6.52
N GLN A 298 5.12 7.95 -7.13
CA GLN A 298 5.23 8.16 -8.57
C GLN A 298 6.57 8.81 -8.93
N PRO A 299 7.07 8.61 -10.17
CA PRO A 299 8.31 9.23 -10.65
C PRO A 299 8.31 10.75 -10.54
N THR A 300 7.17 11.41 -10.77
CA THR A 300 7.10 12.88 -10.82
C THR A 300 6.32 13.54 -9.69
N ASP A 301 6.68 14.78 -9.36
CA ASP A 301 5.94 15.62 -8.39
C ASP A 301 4.49 15.83 -8.89
N PHE A 302 4.30 15.94 -10.21
CA PHE A 302 2.99 16.11 -10.86
C PHE A 302 2.07 14.91 -10.61
N GLU A 303 2.55 13.68 -10.85
CA GLU A 303 1.76 12.47 -10.65
C GLU A 303 1.41 12.27 -9.17
N ASN A 304 2.36 12.51 -8.26
CA ASN A 304 2.13 12.42 -6.82
C ASN A 304 1.08 13.45 -6.35
N ALA A 305 1.15 14.68 -6.88
CA ALA A 305 0.15 15.72 -6.62
C ALA A 305 -1.23 15.33 -7.17
N ALA A 306 -1.29 14.79 -8.40
CA ALA A 306 -2.53 14.36 -9.03
C ALA A 306 -3.26 13.28 -8.21
N MET A 307 -2.53 12.27 -7.75
CA MET A 307 -3.08 11.19 -6.92
C MET A 307 -3.55 11.70 -5.56
N SER A 308 -2.78 12.60 -4.94
CA SER A 308 -3.15 13.22 -3.66
C SER A 308 -4.40 14.08 -3.78
N VAL A 309 -4.45 14.95 -4.79
CA VAL A 309 -5.59 15.84 -5.05
C VAL A 309 -6.84 15.04 -5.39
N PHE A 310 -6.72 13.99 -6.21
CA PHE A 310 -7.85 13.11 -6.51
C PHE A 310 -8.44 12.49 -5.23
N LEU A 311 -7.59 11.93 -4.36
CA LEU A 311 -8.06 11.33 -3.11
C LEU A 311 -8.72 12.36 -2.16
N ILE A 312 -8.17 13.57 -2.08
CA ILE A 312 -8.74 14.67 -1.29
C ILE A 312 -10.11 15.08 -1.84
N LEU A 313 -10.23 15.27 -3.16
CA LEU A 313 -11.49 15.64 -3.79
C LEU A 313 -12.54 14.53 -3.62
N LEU A 314 -12.13 13.27 -3.79
CA LEU A 314 -13.00 12.12 -3.60
C LEU A 314 -13.49 12.01 -2.16
N SER A 315 -12.63 12.24 -1.15
CA SER A 315 -13.07 12.24 0.25
C SER A 315 -14.10 13.33 0.55
N ARG A 316 -14.00 14.49 -0.13
CA ARG A 316 -14.99 15.56 0.01
C ARG A 316 -16.29 15.23 -0.70
N ALA A 317 -16.23 14.62 -1.88
CA ALA A 317 -17.40 14.12 -2.60
C ALA A 317 -18.15 13.04 -1.80
N ILE A 318 -17.41 12.10 -1.19
CA ILE A 318 -17.96 11.07 -0.28
C ILE A 318 -18.82 11.71 0.80
N LEU A 319 -18.29 12.71 1.50
CA LEU A 319 -19.01 13.40 2.57
C LEU A 319 -20.17 14.24 2.04
N SER A 320 -19.97 14.96 0.92
CA SER A 320 -20.97 15.88 0.36
C SER A 320 -22.20 15.16 -0.18
N PHE A 321 -22.03 13.94 -0.69
CA PHE A 321 -23.11 13.18 -1.33
C PHE A 321 -23.56 11.96 -0.52
N GLY A 322 -22.96 11.71 0.64
CA GLY A 322 -23.30 10.55 1.47
C GLY A 322 -23.05 9.23 0.74
N LEU A 323 -21.93 9.13 0.02
CA LEU A 323 -21.62 7.98 -0.82
C LEU A 323 -21.34 6.73 0.01
N ASN A 324 -21.82 5.59 -0.47
CA ASN A 324 -21.67 4.30 0.18
C ASN A 324 -20.78 3.38 -0.68
N PHE A 325 -19.67 2.91 -0.10
CA PHE A 325 -18.71 2.04 -0.75
C PHE A 325 -18.60 0.66 -0.10
N TYR A 326 -19.34 0.36 0.97
CA TYR A 326 -19.14 -0.88 1.74
C TYR A 326 -19.11 -2.13 0.84
N LEU A 327 -18.15 -2.99 1.16
CA LEU A 327 -17.86 -4.24 0.48
C LEU A 327 -17.41 -5.25 1.54
N PRO A 328 -17.74 -6.54 1.47
CA PRO A 328 -17.21 -7.49 2.45
C PRO A 328 -15.68 -7.44 2.51
N ILE A 329 -15.11 -7.38 3.71
CA ILE A 329 -13.65 -7.24 3.91
C ILE A 329 -12.90 -8.37 3.21
N SER A 330 -13.45 -9.59 3.15
CA SER A 330 -12.86 -10.69 2.38
C SER A 330 -12.67 -10.37 0.89
N LYS A 331 -13.57 -9.58 0.29
CA LYS A 331 -13.48 -9.12 -1.10
C LYS A 331 -12.48 -7.98 -1.26
N VAL A 332 -12.34 -7.13 -0.25
CA VAL A 332 -11.27 -6.12 -0.18
C VAL A 332 -9.92 -6.82 -0.13
N ASP A 333 -9.77 -7.88 0.68
CA ASP A 333 -8.55 -8.68 0.78
C ASP A 333 -8.22 -9.38 -0.53
N GLU A 334 -9.23 -9.95 -1.20
CA GLU A 334 -9.06 -10.52 -2.54
C GLU A 334 -8.57 -9.47 -3.55
N ASN A 335 -9.16 -8.27 -3.53
CA ASN A 335 -8.74 -7.16 -4.36
C ASN A 335 -7.30 -6.71 -4.05
N MET A 336 -6.87 -6.73 -2.79
CA MET A 336 -5.49 -6.41 -2.40
C MET A 336 -4.50 -7.38 -3.03
N GLN A 337 -4.85 -8.66 -3.15
CA GLN A 337 -4.02 -9.65 -3.85
C GLN A 337 -4.05 -9.45 -5.38
N ARG A 338 -5.21 -9.14 -5.96
CA ARG A 338 -5.34 -8.86 -7.40
C ARG A 338 -4.54 -7.62 -7.81
N ALA A 339 -4.52 -6.58 -6.98
CA ALA A 339 -3.83 -5.31 -7.25
C ALA A 339 -2.31 -5.42 -7.44
N GLN A 340 -1.69 -6.48 -6.93
CA GLN A 340 -0.25 -6.71 -7.04
C GLN A 340 0.15 -7.27 -8.39
N ARG A 341 -0.76 -7.98 -9.06
CA ARG A 341 -0.45 -8.76 -10.26
C ARG A 341 0.07 -7.83 -11.36
N ARG A 342 1.00 -8.34 -12.17
CA ARG A 342 1.53 -7.57 -13.29
C ARG A 342 0.39 -7.07 -14.18
N ASN A 343 0.41 -5.78 -14.47
CA ASN A 343 -0.56 -5.05 -15.25
C ASN A 343 -2.00 -5.15 -14.71
N ALA A 344 -2.19 -5.30 -13.38
CA ALA A 344 -3.51 -5.46 -12.77
C ALA A 344 -4.49 -4.33 -13.12
N VAL A 345 -4.00 -3.11 -13.32
CA VAL A 345 -4.82 -1.96 -13.72
C VAL A 345 -5.63 -2.21 -15.01
N HIS A 346 -5.10 -3.02 -15.94
CA HIS A 346 -5.75 -3.32 -17.22
C HIS A 346 -6.08 -4.81 -17.40
N GLY A 347 -5.41 -5.70 -16.67
CA GLY A 347 -5.54 -7.15 -16.80
C GLY A 347 -6.47 -7.80 -15.78
N GLU A 348 -6.81 -7.11 -14.69
CA GLU A 348 -7.63 -7.67 -13.61
C GLU A 348 -8.99 -6.99 -13.49
N LYS A 349 -9.90 -7.67 -12.80
CA LYS A 349 -11.15 -7.10 -12.31
C LYS A 349 -11.13 -7.08 -10.79
N PHE A 350 -11.85 -6.14 -10.21
CA PHE A 350 -11.92 -5.91 -8.77
C PHE A 350 -13.37 -5.94 -8.32
N TRP A 351 -13.63 -6.54 -7.16
CA TRP A 351 -14.92 -6.42 -6.51
C TRP A 351 -15.20 -4.98 -6.14
N PHE A 352 -16.32 -4.43 -6.58
CA PHE A 352 -16.68 -3.05 -6.34
C PHE A 352 -18.21 -2.89 -6.28
N ARG A 353 -18.67 -1.90 -5.53
CA ARG A 353 -20.09 -1.64 -5.36
C ARG A 353 -20.71 -1.12 -6.68
N LYS A 354 -21.86 -1.66 -7.05
CA LYS A 354 -22.59 -1.30 -8.28
C LYS A 354 -23.08 0.15 -8.24
N GLU A 355 -23.70 0.51 -7.12
CA GLU A 355 -24.31 1.82 -6.88
C GLU A 355 -23.68 2.46 -5.64
N VAL A 356 -23.03 3.61 -5.81
CA VAL A 356 -22.30 4.30 -4.73
C VAL A 356 -23.07 5.50 -4.16
N GLY A 357 -24.25 5.80 -4.70
CA GLY A 357 -25.13 6.86 -4.19
C GLY A 357 -25.66 6.56 -2.78
N PRO A 358 -26.26 7.57 -2.12
CA PRO A 358 -26.80 7.43 -0.77
C PRO A 358 -27.89 6.35 -0.70
N THR A 359 -27.83 5.52 0.33
CA THR A 359 -28.74 4.39 0.50
C THR A 359 -30.17 4.87 0.79
N GLY A 360 -31.08 4.70 -0.17
CA GLY A 360 -32.52 4.95 0.00
C GLY A 360 -33.11 6.13 -0.79
N GLU A 361 -32.30 6.86 -1.58
CA GLU A 361 -32.80 7.88 -2.51
C GLU A 361 -32.39 7.52 -3.94
N SER A 362 -33.40 7.14 -4.74
CA SER A 362 -33.23 7.07 -6.19
C SER A 362 -33.11 8.50 -6.71
N VAL A 363 -32.04 8.81 -7.44
CA VAL A 363 -31.75 10.15 -7.98
C VAL A 363 -32.82 10.62 -8.99
N ASN A 364 -33.74 9.74 -9.38
CA ASN A 364 -34.94 10.07 -10.12
C ASN A 364 -36.14 9.70 -9.26
N GLY A 365 -37.03 10.66 -8.96
CA GLY A 365 -38.26 10.50 -8.16
C GLY A 365 -39.29 9.47 -8.64
N ALA A 366 -38.89 8.45 -9.38
CA ALA A 366 -39.58 7.19 -9.47
C ALA A 366 -39.23 6.36 -8.22
N SER A 367 -40.19 6.25 -7.30
CA SER A 367 -40.17 5.25 -6.25
C SER A 367 -40.27 3.86 -6.89
N ASP A 368 -39.18 3.35 -7.46
CA ASP A 368 -39.13 1.94 -7.81
C ASP A 368 -38.84 1.16 -6.53
N SER A 369 -39.92 0.68 -5.94
CA SER A 369 -39.95 -0.28 -4.84
C SER A 369 -39.43 -1.67 -5.25
N ARG A 370 -38.70 -1.76 -6.36
CA ARG A 370 -38.08 -2.97 -6.88
C ARG A 370 -36.59 -2.91 -6.57
N LEU A 371 -36.14 -3.90 -5.79
CA LEU A 371 -34.76 -4.12 -5.31
C LEU A 371 -34.44 -3.45 -3.96
N ARG A 372 -35.19 -3.80 -2.91
CA ARG A 372 -34.48 -4.14 -1.67
C ARG A 372 -33.58 -5.31 -2.04
N ALA A 373 -32.27 -5.07 -2.16
CA ALA A 373 -31.29 -6.10 -2.47
C ALA A 373 -31.56 -7.35 -1.61
N THR A 374 -31.63 -8.51 -2.24
CA THR A 374 -31.95 -9.82 -1.62
C THR A 374 -30.78 -10.40 -0.82
N GLY A 375 -29.68 -9.66 -0.65
CA GLY A 375 -28.53 -9.92 0.20
C GLY A 375 -27.44 -8.86 -0.04
N VAL A 376 -26.38 -8.80 0.78
CA VAL A 376 -25.21 -7.92 0.47
C VAL A 376 -24.58 -8.27 -0.89
N ASP A 377 -24.65 -9.54 -1.29
CA ASP A 377 -24.01 -10.07 -2.49
C ASP A 377 -24.57 -9.48 -3.79
N ASP A 378 -25.79 -8.96 -3.76
CA ASP A 378 -26.40 -8.29 -4.91
C ASP A 378 -25.88 -6.85 -5.12
N GLU A 379 -25.19 -6.27 -4.13
CA GLU A 379 -24.77 -4.86 -4.15
C GLU A 379 -23.45 -4.61 -4.86
N TYR A 380 -22.65 -5.65 -5.10
CA TYR A 380 -21.31 -5.54 -5.67
C TYR A 380 -21.11 -6.50 -6.84
N GLU A 381 -20.13 -6.20 -7.68
CA GLU A 381 -19.75 -7.02 -8.83
C GLU A 381 -18.27 -6.86 -9.15
N GLN A 382 -17.76 -7.62 -10.10
CA GLN A 382 -16.39 -7.42 -10.60
C GLN A 382 -16.37 -6.36 -11.71
N MET A 383 -15.53 -5.35 -11.54
CA MET A 383 -15.33 -4.25 -12.49
C MET A 383 -13.83 -4.11 -12.81
N THR A 384 -13.51 -3.74 -14.04
CA THR A 384 -12.16 -3.26 -14.40
C THR A 384 -11.88 -1.92 -13.72
N ILE A 385 -10.61 -1.54 -13.58
CA ILE A 385 -10.26 -0.21 -13.05
C ILE A 385 -10.84 0.91 -13.93
N ASN A 386 -10.88 0.72 -15.26
CA ASN A 386 -11.52 1.68 -16.16
C ASN A 386 -13.00 1.89 -15.80
N GLU A 387 -13.75 0.81 -15.59
CA GLU A 387 -15.17 0.90 -15.21
C GLU A 387 -15.36 1.56 -13.84
N ILE A 388 -14.48 1.28 -12.87
CA ILE A 388 -14.54 1.89 -11.53
C ILE A 388 -14.23 3.41 -11.61
N VAL A 389 -13.20 3.78 -12.34
CA VAL A 389 -12.69 5.16 -12.37
C VAL A 389 -13.52 6.03 -13.32
N ASN A 390 -13.75 5.56 -14.54
CA ASN A 390 -14.38 6.31 -15.63
C ASN A 390 -15.87 6.02 -15.81
N GLY A 391 -16.40 5.00 -15.12
CA GLY A 391 -17.81 4.63 -15.16
C GLY A 391 -18.14 3.55 -16.18
N LYS A 392 -19.36 3.03 -16.09
CA LYS A 392 -19.96 2.10 -17.06
C LYS A 392 -21.47 2.18 -17.02
N GLY A 393 -22.14 2.23 -18.17
CA GLY A 393 -23.60 2.31 -18.22
C GLY A 393 -24.15 3.46 -17.37
N SER A 394 -24.94 3.15 -16.35
CA SER A 394 -25.48 4.12 -15.37
C SER A 394 -24.51 4.49 -14.25
N TYR A 395 -23.48 3.69 -14.00
CA TYR A 395 -22.47 3.99 -12.97
C TYR A 395 -21.55 5.11 -13.45
N LEU A 396 -21.56 6.23 -12.72
CA LEU A 396 -20.87 7.46 -13.09
C LEU A 396 -19.33 7.37 -13.06
N GLY A 397 -18.77 6.42 -12.30
CA GLY A 397 -17.34 6.34 -12.06
C GLY A 397 -16.84 7.36 -11.04
N LEU A 398 -15.70 7.06 -10.41
CA LEU A 398 -15.09 7.94 -9.41
C LEU A 398 -14.74 9.33 -9.97
N ILE A 399 -14.30 9.41 -11.23
CA ILE A 399 -14.00 10.69 -11.91
C ILE A 399 -15.27 11.50 -12.11
N GLY A 400 -16.36 10.86 -12.53
CA GLY A 400 -17.64 11.55 -12.69
C GLY A 400 -18.17 12.06 -11.34
N VAL A 401 -18.06 11.27 -10.26
CA VAL A 401 -18.39 11.70 -8.90
C VAL A 401 -17.58 12.93 -8.47
N VAL A 402 -16.26 12.92 -8.70
CA VAL A 402 -15.39 14.06 -8.38
C VAL A 402 -15.75 15.29 -9.21
N ASN A 403 -16.05 15.13 -10.50
CA ASN A 403 -16.49 16.24 -11.35
C ASN A 403 -17.82 16.82 -10.87
N SER A 404 -18.81 16.00 -10.51
CA SER A 404 -20.07 16.47 -9.92
C SER A 404 -19.85 17.24 -8.63
N TYR A 405 -18.91 16.81 -7.78
CA TYR A 405 -18.52 17.57 -6.61
C TYR A 405 -17.92 18.92 -6.99
N LEU A 406 -16.94 18.98 -7.89
CA LEU A 406 -16.32 20.24 -8.34
C LEU A 406 -17.32 21.20 -8.98
N ASP A 407 -18.34 20.70 -9.67
CA ASP A 407 -19.40 21.52 -10.28
C ASP A 407 -20.36 22.09 -9.24
N SER A 408 -20.52 21.42 -8.09
CA SER A 408 -21.28 21.96 -6.94
C SER A 408 -20.53 23.02 -6.14
N GLN A 409 -19.21 23.16 -6.33
CA GLN A 409 -18.39 24.13 -5.62
C GLN A 409 -18.24 25.43 -6.41
N ASP A 410 -18.18 26.55 -5.68
CA ASP A 410 -17.87 27.88 -6.24
C ASP A 410 -16.36 28.03 -6.46
N THR A 411 -15.85 27.38 -7.50
CA THR A 411 -14.44 27.43 -7.92
C THR A 411 -14.31 28.16 -9.24
N ASP A 412 -13.34 29.06 -9.36
CA ASP A 412 -13.09 29.79 -10.59
C ASP A 412 -12.67 28.87 -11.75
N ALA A 413 -12.88 29.34 -12.98
CA ALA A 413 -12.63 28.54 -14.18
C ALA A 413 -11.16 28.11 -14.34
N ILE A 414 -10.21 28.92 -13.86
CA ILE A 414 -8.77 28.63 -13.96
C ILE A 414 -8.41 27.51 -12.97
N GLY A 415 -8.92 27.59 -11.74
CA GLY A 415 -8.78 26.53 -10.74
C GLY A 415 -9.34 25.19 -11.25
N LYS A 416 -10.54 25.20 -11.84
CA LYS A 416 -11.15 23.98 -12.43
C LYS A 416 -10.31 23.40 -13.56
N LEU A 417 -9.74 24.23 -14.44
CA LEU A 417 -8.86 23.76 -15.52
C LEU A 417 -7.58 23.09 -14.99
N LYS A 418 -6.96 23.65 -13.95
CA LYS A 418 -5.79 23.04 -13.30
C LYS A 418 -6.12 21.67 -12.70
N LEU A 419 -7.25 21.55 -12.00
CA LEU A 419 -7.69 20.27 -11.44
C LEU A 419 -7.99 19.23 -12.52
N LYS A 420 -8.60 19.64 -13.65
CA LYS A 420 -8.84 18.74 -14.79
C LYS A 420 -7.56 18.14 -15.35
N LYS A 421 -6.44 18.88 -15.39
CA LYS A 421 -5.14 18.33 -15.81
C LYS A 421 -4.70 17.15 -14.90
N TYR A 422 -4.90 17.27 -13.59
CA TYR A 422 -4.61 16.17 -12.67
C TYR A 422 -5.56 14.99 -12.90
N LEU A 423 -6.87 15.23 -12.96
CA LEU A 423 -7.87 14.17 -13.15
C LEU A 423 -7.67 13.39 -14.46
N GLU A 424 -7.18 14.05 -15.51
CA GLU A 424 -6.88 13.42 -16.79
C GLU A 424 -5.81 12.32 -16.68
N LEU A 425 -4.81 12.49 -15.80
CA LEU A 425 -3.82 11.43 -15.54
C LEU A 425 -4.49 10.16 -15.01
N ILE A 426 -5.37 10.28 -14.01
CA ILE A 426 -6.05 9.13 -13.39
C ILE A 426 -6.97 8.46 -14.41
N LYS A 427 -7.76 9.26 -15.15
CA LYS A 427 -8.66 8.77 -16.20
C LYS A 427 -7.93 7.95 -17.26
N ARG A 428 -6.83 8.50 -17.80
CA ARG A 428 -6.06 7.87 -18.87
C ARG A 428 -5.23 6.67 -18.42
N ARG A 429 -4.78 6.67 -17.15
CA ARG A 429 -4.17 5.47 -16.55
C ARG A 429 -5.20 4.37 -16.28
N ALA A 430 -6.47 4.71 -16.06
CA ALA A 430 -7.50 3.70 -15.88
C ALA A 430 -7.93 3.07 -17.22
N ASP A 431 -8.05 3.87 -18.29
CA ASP A 431 -8.46 3.38 -19.61
C ASP A 431 -7.34 2.76 -20.46
N GLY A 432 -6.08 2.93 -20.04
CA GLY A 432 -4.90 2.36 -20.70
C GLY A 432 -4.29 3.21 -21.81
N THR A 433 -4.79 4.44 -22.01
CA THR A 433 -4.15 5.43 -22.89
C THR A 433 -2.92 6.09 -22.26
N LEU A 434 -2.67 5.86 -20.96
CA LEU A 434 -1.40 6.05 -20.27
C LEU A 434 -1.04 4.80 -19.46
N GLN A 435 0.25 4.49 -19.40
CA GLN A 435 0.82 3.39 -18.63
C GLN A 435 0.96 3.78 -17.15
N THR A 436 0.99 2.76 -16.29
CA THR A 436 1.55 2.92 -14.94
C THR A 436 3.07 3.03 -15.01
N PRO A 437 3.72 3.65 -14.02
CA PRO A 437 5.18 3.64 -13.94
C PRO A 437 5.77 2.23 -13.96
N ALA A 438 5.12 1.24 -13.33
CA ALA A 438 5.60 -0.14 -13.36
C ALA A 438 5.63 -0.73 -14.78
N THR A 439 4.56 -0.54 -15.55
CA THR A 439 4.51 -0.97 -16.96
C THR A 439 5.59 -0.26 -17.78
N TRP A 440 5.70 1.06 -17.63
CA TRP A 440 6.72 1.85 -18.35
C TRP A 440 8.15 1.40 -18.02
N MET A 441 8.47 1.24 -16.73
CA MET A 441 9.81 0.78 -16.29
C MET A 441 10.13 -0.61 -16.84
N ARG A 442 9.15 -1.50 -16.88
CA ARG A 442 9.29 -2.84 -17.45
C ARG A 442 9.57 -2.80 -18.95
N ASP A 443 8.82 -1.99 -19.69
CA ASP A 443 9.01 -1.81 -21.14
C ASP A 443 10.34 -1.12 -21.46
N PHE A 444 10.76 -0.13 -20.65
CA PHE A 444 12.09 0.48 -20.73
C PHE A 444 13.19 -0.58 -20.57
N ILE A 445 13.12 -1.42 -19.55
CA ILE A 445 14.09 -2.49 -19.32
C ILE A 445 14.09 -3.48 -20.49
N ARG A 446 12.92 -3.92 -20.95
CA ARG A 446 12.80 -4.93 -22.02
C ARG A 446 13.29 -4.44 -23.38
N SER A 447 13.18 -3.14 -23.65
CA SER A 447 13.67 -2.51 -24.88
C SER A 447 15.13 -2.07 -24.81
N HIS A 448 15.76 -2.12 -23.63
CA HIS A 448 17.13 -1.67 -23.43
C HIS A 448 18.15 -2.58 -24.14
N PRO A 449 19.11 -2.06 -24.93
CA PRO A 449 20.06 -2.89 -25.71
C PRO A 449 20.91 -3.88 -24.89
N ALA A 450 21.20 -3.55 -23.63
CA ALA A 450 21.95 -4.42 -22.71
C ALA A 450 21.09 -5.46 -21.97
N TYR A 451 19.76 -5.47 -22.16
CA TYR A 451 18.88 -6.46 -21.55
C TYR A 451 18.86 -7.73 -22.41
N LYS A 452 19.01 -8.89 -21.75
CA LYS A 452 19.23 -10.18 -22.44
C LYS A 452 17.97 -11.05 -22.51
N GLN A 453 16.80 -10.47 -22.22
CA GLN A 453 15.53 -11.21 -22.13
C GLN A 453 15.59 -12.36 -21.11
N ASP A 454 16.41 -12.22 -20.07
CA ASP A 454 16.64 -13.22 -19.01
C ASP A 454 16.09 -12.75 -17.64
N SER A 455 15.35 -11.64 -17.66
CA SER A 455 14.81 -10.96 -16.47
C SER A 455 15.84 -10.38 -15.52
N VAL A 456 17.11 -10.33 -15.92
CA VAL A 456 18.19 -9.68 -15.16
C VAL A 456 18.29 -8.20 -15.53
N VAL A 457 18.22 -7.34 -14.52
CA VAL A 457 18.44 -5.89 -14.63
C VAL A 457 19.89 -5.58 -14.29
N SER A 458 20.73 -5.43 -15.33
CA SER A 458 22.15 -5.15 -15.17
C SER A 458 22.44 -3.73 -14.63
N ARG A 459 23.69 -3.47 -14.19
CA ARG A 459 24.11 -2.15 -13.69
C ARG A 459 23.87 -1.03 -14.69
N LYS A 460 24.11 -1.31 -15.96
CA LYS A 460 23.89 -0.36 -17.05
C LYS A 460 22.41 -0.05 -17.22
N VAL A 461 21.57 -1.08 -17.29
CA VAL A 461 20.10 -0.92 -17.42
C VAL A 461 19.54 -0.14 -16.24
N ASN A 462 19.95 -0.48 -15.01
CA ASN A 462 19.51 0.23 -13.81
C ASN A 462 19.96 1.70 -13.79
N TYR A 463 21.22 1.97 -14.16
CA TYR A 463 21.72 3.35 -14.24
C TYR A 463 20.92 4.19 -15.25
N ASP A 464 20.71 3.65 -16.45
CA ASP A 464 19.96 4.34 -17.50
C ASP A 464 18.49 4.55 -17.11
N LEU A 465 17.88 3.57 -16.43
CA LEU A 465 16.51 3.69 -15.94
C LEU A 465 16.37 4.83 -14.92
N VAL A 466 17.24 4.87 -13.91
CA VAL A 466 17.21 5.92 -12.88
C VAL A 466 17.49 7.29 -13.49
N LYS A 467 18.41 7.35 -14.47
CA LYS A 467 18.70 8.57 -15.21
C LYS A 467 17.48 9.05 -16.01
N ALA A 468 16.81 8.16 -16.74
CA ALA A 468 15.60 8.50 -17.49
C ALA A 468 14.48 9.01 -16.56
N ILE A 469 14.30 8.41 -15.38
CA ILE A 469 13.35 8.90 -14.37
C ILE A 469 13.67 10.34 -13.92
N ASP A 470 14.94 10.67 -13.68
CA ASP A 470 15.37 12.03 -13.32
C ASP A 470 15.16 13.02 -14.48
N GLU A 471 15.45 12.63 -15.71
CA GLU A 471 15.23 13.45 -16.92
C GLU A 471 13.71 13.72 -17.15
N ILE A 472 12.85 12.73 -16.89
CA ILE A 472 11.39 12.88 -16.96
C ILE A 472 10.88 13.84 -15.88
N GLU A 473 11.31 13.71 -14.63
CA GLU A 473 10.89 14.62 -13.55
C GLU A 473 11.34 16.07 -13.81
N ARG A 474 12.51 16.26 -14.44
CA ARG A 474 12.99 17.60 -14.81
C ARG A 474 12.25 18.20 -16.00
N GLY A 475 11.72 17.36 -16.89
CA GLY A 475 11.14 17.77 -18.17
C GLY A 475 12.13 17.74 -19.34
N ASP A 476 13.33 17.20 -19.12
CA ASP A 476 14.37 17.05 -20.14
C ASP A 476 14.01 15.91 -21.13
N GLN A 477 13.18 14.96 -20.70
CA GLN A 477 12.63 13.88 -21.53
C GLN A 477 11.10 13.82 -21.41
N HIS A 478 10.41 13.89 -22.55
CA HIS A 478 8.96 13.70 -22.62
C HIS A 478 8.62 12.25 -22.97
N VAL A 479 7.68 11.65 -22.23
CA VAL A 479 7.21 10.27 -22.42
C VAL A 479 5.68 10.28 -22.54
N SER A 480 5.20 10.22 -23.78
CA SER A 480 3.77 10.32 -24.12
C SER A 480 2.93 9.15 -23.61
N GLU A 481 3.57 8.01 -23.35
CA GLU A 481 2.92 6.81 -22.84
C GLU A 481 2.73 6.88 -21.32
N LEU A 482 3.49 7.73 -20.60
CA LEU A 482 3.46 7.81 -19.14
C LEU A 482 2.73 9.07 -18.64
N LEU A 483 2.91 10.20 -19.32
CA LEU A 483 2.44 11.52 -18.87
C LEU A 483 1.50 12.20 -19.88
N PRO A 484 0.52 13.00 -19.42
CA PRO A 484 -0.31 13.81 -20.31
C PRO A 484 0.52 14.85 -21.07
N ALA A 485 0.08 15.20 -22.29
CA ALA A 485 0.79 16.13 -23.18
C ALA A 485 1.02 17.56 -22.61
N GLY A 486 0.29 17.93 -21.54
CA GLY A 486 0.45 19.23 -20.87
C GLY A 486 1.50 19.24 -19.76
N TYR A 487 2.22 18.14 -19.53
CA TYR A 487 3.28 18.08 -18.53
C TYR A 487 4.57 18.72 -19.06
N VAL A 488 5.13 19.68 -18.29
CA VAL A 488 6.32 20.45 -18.68
C VAL A 488 7.58 20.15 -17.85
N GLY A 489 7.45 19.40 -16.75
CA GLY A 489 8.57 19.09 -15.86
C GLY A 489 8.88 20.12 -14.77
N SER A 490 9.61 19.68 -13.74
CA SER A 490 9.90 20.48 -12.55
C SER A 490 10.85 21.66 -12.80
N SER A 491 11.74 21.55 -13.79
CA SER A 491 12.70 22.60 -14.16
C SER A 491 12.04 23.74 -14.95
N HIS A 492 10.84 23.53 -15.49
CA HIS A 492 10.15 24.47 -16.38
C HIS A 492 8.85 25.04 -15.77
N LYS A 493 8.64 24.89 -14.45
CA LYS A 493 7.44 25.37 -13.71
C LYS A 493 7.15 26.87 -13.85
N GLY A 494 8.09 27.69 -14.32
CA GLY A 494 7.92 29.12 -14.55
C GLY A 494 7.40 29.51 -15.94
N ALA A 495 7.10 28.54 -16.81
CA ALA A 495 6.65 28.78 -18.19
C ALA A 495 5.14 28.53 -18.42
N GLU A 496 4.37 28.22 -17.37
CA GLU A 496 2.90 27.99 -17.43
C GLU A 496 2.05 29.24 -17.13
#